data_AF-A0A4Y3PJC2-F1
#
_entry.id   AF-A0A4Y3PJC2-F1
#
_cell.length_a   1.000
_cell.length_b   1.000
_cell.length_c   1.000
_cell.angle_alpha   90.00
_cell.angle_beta   90.00
_cell.angle_gamma   90.00
#
_symmetry.space_group_name_H-M   'P 1'
#
loop_
_entity.id
_entity.type
_entity.pdbx_description
1 polymer ?
#
loop_
_entity_poly.entity_id
_entity_poly.type
_entity_poly.pdbx_seq_one_letter_code
_entity_poly.pdbx_strand_id
1 'polypeptide(L)'
;MGELTHLIWLLLVVFVFHDLEEIIMVESWLRVKREQIMQKVPRGLQKWLEPSLSMSTAQFAVAVACIFAVLSAAVVLAAATLPQGTYLPLFLVCLHAMFLHVFTHLGHTIALRTYTPGVATAVILVLPYSVYTYVRLFEAGLVTWSLVWSTLPYCLLVVPILYAAHRIGQAAGSLVAR
;
A
#
# COMPACT_ATOMS: atom_id res chain seq x y z
N MET A 1 10.88 20.79 -12.66
CA MET A 1 11.21 19.35 -12.68
C MET A 1 11.75 18.84 -11.36
N GLY A 2 12.74 19.48 -10.72
CA GLY A 2 13.28 19.02 -9.43
C GLY A 2 12.23 18.79 -8.33
N GLU A 3 11.26 19.69 -8.19
CA GLU A 3 10.14 19.52 -7.26
C GLU A 3 9.31 18.26 -7.51
N LEU A 4 8.98 17.95 -8.76
CA LEU A 4 8.21 16.76 -9.13
C LEU A 4 9.02 15.49 -8.85
N THR A 5 10.32 15.52 -9.09
CA THR A 5 11.22 14.44 -8.70
C THR A 5 11.21 14.24 -7.19
N HIS A 6 11.23 15.30 -6.37
CA HIS A 6 11.10 15.17 -4.92
C HIS A 6 9.77 14.55 -4.50
N LEU A 7 8.66 14.89 -5.14
CA LEU A 7 7.36 14.25 -4.90
C LEU A 7 7.39 12.76 -5.24
N ILE A 8 8.00 12.38 -6.36
CA ILE A 8 8.16 10.97 -6.75
C ILE A 8 8.93 10.19 -5.67
N TRP A 9 10.02 10.74 -5.15
CA TRP A 9 10.78 10.12 -4.05
C TRP A 9 10.04 10.09 -2.71
N LEU A 10 9.23 11.13 -2.44
CA LEU A 10 8.46 11.26 -1.21
C LEU A 10 7.45 10.11 -1.03
N LEU A 11 7.04 9.43 -2.12
CA LEU A 11 6.24 8.19 -2.06
C LEU A 11 6.86 7.16 -1.12
N LEU A 12 8.17 6.93 -1.21
CA LEU A 12 8.88 5.93 -0.41
C LEU A 12 8.91 6.31 1.07
N VAL A 13 9.10 7.60 1.36
CA VAL A 13 9.11 8.11 2.73
C VAL A 13 7.73 7.97 3.35
N VAL A 14 6.69 8.39 2.64
CA VAL A 14 5.29 8.30 3.09
C VAL A 14 4.87 6.85 3.31
N PHE A 15 5.24 5.95 2.39
CA PHE A 15 5.02 4.51 2.53
C PHE A 15 5.68 3.98 3.82
N VAL A 16 6.96 4.27 4.04
CA VAL A 16 7.67 3.76 5.22
C VAL A 16 7.02 4.23 6.53
N PHE A 17 6.64 5.51 6.64
CA PHE A 17 5.99 6.00 7.86
C PHE A 17 4.61 5.38 8.09
N HIS A 18 3.84 5.17 7.02
CA HIS A 18 2.53 4.53 7.09
C HIS A 18 2.65 3.05 7.51
N ASP A 19 3.44 2.27 6.77
CA ASP A 19 3.60 0.84 7.03
C ASP A 19 4.37 0.58 8.34
N LEU A 20 5.20 1.50 8.83
CA LEU A 20 5.82 1.38 10.15
C LEU A 20 4.77 1.42 11.27
N GLU A 21 3.76 2.29 11.16
CA GLU A 21 2.62 2.29 12.09
C GLU A 21 1.91 0.94 12.06
N GLU A 22 1.65 0.41 10.86
CA GLU A 22 1.01 -0.89 10.69
C GLU A 22 1.85 -2.02 11.30
N ILE A 23 3.16 -2.08 11.01
CA ILE A 23 4.07 -3.09 11.56
C ILE A 23 4.01 -3.11 13.09
N ILE A 24 4.01 -1.94 13.73
CA ILE A 24 3.98 -1.83 15.19
C ILE A 24 2.65 -2.35 15.77
N MET A 25 1.54 -2.13 15.08
CA MET A 25 0.20 -2.36 15.64
C MET A 25 -0.47 -3.67 15.21
N VAL A 26 -0.21 -4.15 13.99
CA VAL A 26 -1.03 -5.15 13.29
C VAL A 26 -1.18 -6.45 14.07
N GLU A 27 -0.10 -7.02 14.61
CA GLU A 27 -0.15 -8.30 15.32
C GLU A 27 -0.99 -8.22 16.60
N SER A 28 -0.74 -7.17 17.41
CA SER A 28 -1.47 -6.95 18.65
C SER A 28 -2.96 -6.69 18.40
N TRP A 29 -3.28 -5.96 17.33
CA TRP A 29 -4.63 -5.65 16.92
C TRP A 29 -5.36 -6.89 16.41
N LEU A 30 -4.72 -7.69 15.54
CA LEU A 30 -5.28 -8.93 15.03
C LEU A 30 -5.60 -9.91 16.16
N ARG A 31 -4.71 -10.06 17.15
CA ARG A 31 -4.94 -10.92 18.32
C ARG A 31 -6.24 -10.61 19.06
N VAL A 32 -6.61 -9.33 19.16
CA VAL A 32 -7.82 -8.89 19.87
C VAL A 32 -9.04 -8.88 18.94
N LYS A 33 -8.86 -8.56 17.65
CA LYS A 33 -9.96 -8.27 16.72
C LYS A 33 -10.29 -9.42 15.76
N ARG A 34 -9.50 -10.50 15.74
CA ARG A 34 -9.69 -11.66 14.86
C ARG A 34 -11.12 -12.18 14.84
N GLU A 35 -11.72 -12.43 16.00
CA GLU A 35 -13.10 -12.95 16.08
C GLU A 35 -14.12 -11.97 15.49
N GLN A 36 -13.98 -10.69 15.81
CA GLN A 36 -14.85 -9.64 15.31
C GLN A 36 -14.75 -9.51 13.78
N ILE A 37 -13.55 -9.67 13.20
CA ILE A 37 -13.33 -9.64 11.75
C ILE A 37 -13.99 -10.87 11.11
N MET A 38 -13.76 -12.07 11.64
CA MET A 38 -14.30 -13.32 11.11
C MET A 38 -15.84 -13.33 11.09
N GLN A 39 -16.49 -12.70 12.08
CA GLN A 39 -17.95 -12.58 12.11
C GLN A 39 -18.52 -11.69 11.00
N LYS A 40 -17.75 -10.71 10.51
CA LYS A 40 -18.20 -9.78 9.45
C LYS A 40 -17.80 -10.22 8.04
N VAL A 41 -16.83 -11.12 7.92
CA VAL A 41 -16.38 -11.66 6.64
C VAL A 41 -17.34 -12.76 6.15
N PRO A 42 -17.79 -12.73 4.89
CA PRO A 42 -18.58 -13.81 4.30
C PRO A 42 -17.89 -15.17 4.42
N ARG A 43 -18.63 -16.23 4.78
CA ARG A 43 -18.07 -17.59 5.03
C ARG A 43 -17.18 -18.12 3.90
N GLY A 44 -17.50 -17.80 2.64
CA GLY A 44 -16.69 -18.23 1.48
C GLY A 44 -15.30 -17.58 1.42
N LEU A 45 -15.12 -16.40 2.03
CA LEU A 45 -13.86 -15.65 2.05
C LEU A 45 -13.03 -15.90 3.30
N GLN A 46 -13.63 -16.46 4.36
CA GLN A 46 -12.96 -16.71 5.64
C GLN A 46 -11.69 -17.56 5.48
N LYS A 47 -11.72 -18.63 4.68
CA LYS A 47 -10.56 -19.50 4.43
C LYS A 47 -9.38 -18.77 3.76
N TRP A 48 -9.67 -17.75 2.96
CA TRP A 48 -8.64 -16.94 2.29
C TRP A 48 -8.04 -15.89 3.21
N LEU A 49 -8.84 -15.36 4.15
CA LEU A 49 -8.43 -14.34 5.12
C LEU A 49 -7.71 -14.92 6.34
N GLU A 50 -8.04 -16.15 6.75
CA GLU A 50 -7.54 -16.76 7.98
C GLU A 50 -6.01 -16.76 8.10
N PRO A 51 -5.22 -17.09 7.04
CA PRO A 51 -3.76 -17.02 7.12
C PRO A 51 -3.21 -15.61 7.38
N SER A 52 -3.88 -14.58 6.82
CA SER A 52 -3.51 -13.18 7.03
C SER A 52 -3.87 -12.68 8.43
N LEU A 53 -4.92 -13.23 9.04
CA LEU A 53 -5.31 -12.90 10.42
C LEU A 53 -4.42 -13.54 11.49
N SER A 54 -3.60 -14.53 11.13
CA SER A 54 -2.64 -15.20 12.02
C SER A 54 -1.19 -14.77 11.78
N MET A 55 -0.97 -13.71 11.00
CA MET A 55 0.37 -13.30 10.62
C MET A 55 1.10 -12.60 11.78
N SER A 56 2.36 -12.97 12.01
CA SER A 56 3.21 -12.27 12.98
C SER A 56 3.77 -10.97 12.41
N THR A 57 4.24 -10.08 13.29
CA THR A 57 4.89 -8.82 12.91
C THR A 57 6.06 -9.05 11.95
N ALA A 58 6.86 -10.09 12.17
CA ALA A 58 8.00 -10.43 11.31
C ALA A 58 7.55 -10.84 9.90
N GLN A 59 6.51 -11.68 9.81
CA GLN A 59 5.95 -12.11 8.52
C GLN A 59 5.34 -10.93 7.76
N PHE A 60 4.65 -10.03 8.47
CA PHE A 60 4.10 -8.79 7.90
C PHE A 60 5.23 -7.87 7.40
N ALA A 61 6.27 -7.64 8.19
CA ALA A 61 7.41 -6.81 7.82
C ALA A 61 8.13 -7.32 6.56
N VAL A 62 8.25 -8.64 6.38
CA VAL A 62 8.80 -9.23 5.15
C VAL A 62 7.90 -8.92 3.95
N ALA A 63 6.58 -9.04 4.10
CA ALA A 63 5.64 -8.69 3.04
C ALA A 63 5.72 -7.20 2.67
N VAL A 64 5.79 -6.31 3.67
CA VAL A 64 6.01 -4.87 3.50
C VAL A 64 7.32 -4.60 2.76
N ALA A 65 8.41 -5.30 3.11
CA ALA A 65 9.69 -5.15 2.43
C ALA A 65 9.63 -5.55 0.94
N CYS A 66 8.87 -6.60 0.59
CA CYS A 66 8.64 -6.96 -0.81
C CYS A 66 7.89 -5.85 -1.57
N ILE A 67 6.86 -5.26 -0.96
CA ILE A 67 6.09 -4.15 -1.55
C ILE A 67 6.98 -2.92 -1.72
N PHE A 68 7.78 -2.61 -0.70
CA PHE A 68 8.73 -1.50 -0.73
C PHE A 68 9.74 -1.63 -1.88
N ALA A 69 10.22 -2.84 -2.18
CA ALA A 69 11.12 -3.09 -3.30
C ALA A 69 10.45 -2.77 -4.66
N VAL A 70 9.19 -3.17 -4.84
CA VAL A 70 8.41 -2.86 -6.05
C VAL A 70 8.19 -1.36 -6.19
N LEU A 71 7.79 -0.68 -5.10
CA LEU A 71 7.63 0.78 -5.08
C LEU A 71 8.94 1.49 -5.40
N SER A 72 10.04 1.03 -4.81
CA SER A 72 11.38 1.60 -5.06
C SER A 72 11.78 1.49 -6.52
N ALA A 73 11.53 0.35 -7.16
CA ALA A 73 11.79 0.19 -8.59
C ALA A 73 10.96 1.18 -9.42
N ALA A 74 9.66 1.32 -9.12
CA ALA A 74 8.79 2.27 -9.82
C ALA A 74 9.26 3.73 -9.63
N VAL A 75 9.62 4.11 -8.41
CA VAL A 75 10.14 5.46 -8.06
C VAL A 75 11.45 5.75 -8.78
N VAL A 76 12.43 4.84 -8.73
CA VAL A 76 13.74 5.01 -9.37
C VAL A 76 13.58 5.17 -10.88
N LEU A 77 12.80 4.28 -11.52
CA LEU A 77 12.57 4.32 -12.96
C LEU A 77 11.84 5.59 -13.39
N ALA A 78 10.81 6.01 -12.65
CA ALA A 78 10.07 7.22 -12.96
C ALA A 78 10.90 8.48 -12.73
N ALA A 79 11.67 8.56 -11.64
CA ALA A 79 12.55 9.69 -11.36
C ALA A 79 13.66 9.82 -12.41
N ALA A 80 14.27 8.71 -12.83
CA ALA A 80 15.34 8.69 -13.83
C ALA A 80 14.88 9.04 -15.25
N THR A 81 13.61 8.77 -15.57
CA THR A 81 13.03 9.00 -16.92
C THR A 81 11.96 10.07 -16.96
N LEU A 82 11.86 10.89 -15.90
CA LEU A 82 10.81 11.92 -15.79
C LEU A 82 10.76 12.87 -17.00
N PRO A 83 11.87 13.33 -17.60
CA PRO A 83 11.81 14.18 -18.79
C PRO A 83 11.17 13.52 -20.01
N GLN A 84 11.30 12.19 -20.13
CA GLN A 84 10.70 11.41 -21.22
C GLN A 84 9.31 10.89 -20.86
N GLY A 85 8.97 10.82 -19.57
CA GLY A 85 7.70 10.30 -19.06
C GLY A 85 7.54 8.78 -19.19
N THR A 86 8.56 8.04 -19.65
CA THR A 86 8.47 6.62 -20.02
C THR A 86 7.92 5.73 -18.90
N TYR A 87 8.42 5.90 -17.67
CA TYR A 87 7.99 5.11 -16.51
C TYR A 87 7.03 5.85 -15.58
N LEU A 88 6.56 7.05 -15.97
CA LEU A 88 5.55 7.77 -15.20
C LEU A 88 4.24 6.98 -15.04
N PRO A 89 3.73 6.23 -16.03
CA PRO A 89 2.54 5.40 -15.85
C PRO A 89 2.69 4.35 -14.74
N LEU A 90 3.88 3.74 -14.60
CA LEU A 90 4.17 2.76 -13.55
C LEU A 90 4.11 3.42 -12.17
N PHE A 91 4.74 4.59 -12.01
CA PHE A 91 4.63 5.39 -10.78
C PHE A 91 3.16 5.75 -10.48
N LEU A 92 2.38 6.09 -11.51
CA LEU A 92 0.97 6.44 -11.35
C LEU A 92 0.14 5.27 -10.82
N VAL A 93 0.41 4.03 -11.27
CA VAL A 93 -0.20 2.81 -10.70
C VAL A 93 0.12 2.66 -9.21
N CYS A 94 1.37 2.89 -8.81
CA CYS A 94 1.77 2.87 -7.40
C CYS A 94 1.09 3.98 -6.58
N LEU A 95 0.99 5.19 -7.14
CA LEU A 95 0.31 6.33 -6.50
C LEU A 95 -1.19 6.05 -6.32
N HIS A 96 -1.84 5.49 -7.35
CA HIS A 96 -3.25 5.06 -7.29
C HIS A 96 -3.44 4.00 -6.21
N ALA A 97 -2.56 3.00 -6.14
CA ALA A 97 -2.62 1.95 -5.13
C ALA A 97 -2.53 2.53 -3.71
N MET A 98 -1.57 3.43 -3.46
CA MET A 98 -1.45 4.13 -2.17
C MET A 98 -2.67 4.99 -1.84
N PHE A 99 -3.19 5.74 -2.83
CA PHE A 99 -4.38 6.57 -2.64
C PHE A 99 -5.62 5.73 -2.32
N LEU A 100 -5.84 4.64 -3.06
CA LEU A 100 -6.95 3.72 -2.83
C LEU A 100 -6.83 2.98 -1.51
N HIS A 101 -5.59 2.67 -1.08
CA HIS A 101 -5.32 2.00 0.20
C HIS A 101 -5.85 2.79 1.40
N VAL A 102 -5.83 4.13 1.36
CA VAL A 102 -6.44 4.98 2.40
C VAL A 102 -7.90 4.62 2.67
N PHE A 103 -8.68 4.38 1.61
CA PHE A 103 -10.10 4.06 1.74
C PHE A 103 -10.32 2.64 2.24
N THR A 104 -9.35 1.73 2.07
CA THR A 104 -9.42 0.41 2.69
C THR A 104 -9.34 0.51 4.21
N HIS A 105 -8.45 1.35 4.74
CA HIS A 105 -8.32 1.63 6.17
C HIS A 105 -9.55 2.30 6.77
N LEU A 106 -10.08 3.32 6.08
CA LEU A 106 -11.32 3.97 6.47
C LEU A 106 -12.50 3.00 6.44
N GLY A 107 -12.61 2.21 5.37
CA GLY A 107 -13.64 1.19 5.20
C GLY A 107 -13.61 0.16 6.32
N HIS A 108 -12.43 -0.39 6.64
CA HIS A 108 -12.25 -1.30 7.76
C HIS A 108 -12.61 -0.66 9.10
N THR A 109 -12.16 0.57 9.34
CA THR A 109 -12.44 1.32 10.58
C THR A 109 -13.94 1.52 10.78
N ILE A 110 -14.65 1.97 9.74
CA ILE A 110 -16.11 2.19 9.77
C ILE A 110 -16.86 0.87 9.91
N ALA A 111 -16.52 -0.13 9.09
CA ALA A 111 -17.19 -1.42 9.06
C ALA A 111 -17.02 -2.17 10.38
N LEU A 112 -15.83 -2.15 10.98
CA LEU A 112 -15.52 -2.80 12.26
C LEU A 112 -15.87 -1.93 13.47
N ARG A 113 -16.12 -0.63 13.28
CA ARG A 113 -16.32 0.35 14.36
C ARG A 113 -15.17 0.33 15.38
N THR A 114 -13.95 0.24 14.88
CA THR A 114 -12.72 0.19 15.67
C THR A 114 -11.63 0.92 14.93
N TYR A 115 -10.63 1.46 15.64
CA TYR A 115 -9.39 1.90 15.03
C TYR A 115 -8.73 0.73 14.29
N THR A 116 -8.39 0.90 13.01
CA THR A 116 -7.60 -0.06 12.23
C THR A 116 -6.16 0.46 12.12
N PRO A 117 -5.14 -0.39 12.37
CA PRO A 117 -3.73 -0.03 12.16
C PRO A 117 -3.53 0.67 10.81
N GLY A 118 -2.87 1.82 10.79
CA GLY A 118 -2.62 2.59 9.58
C GLY A 118 -3.67 3.65 9.26
N VAL A 119 -4.87 3.66 9.88
CA VAL A 119 -5.92 4.63 9.50
C VAL A 119 -5.51 6.08 9.77
N ALA A 120 -4.80 6.36 10.86
CA ALA A 120 -4.37 7.72 11.19
C ALA A 120 -3.33 8.22 10.18
N THR A 121 -2.26 7.46 9.95
CA THR A 121 -1.23 7.84 8.96
C THR A 121 -1.77 7.83 7.53
N ALA A 122 -2.73 6.96 7.20
CA ALA A 122 -3.39 6.96 5.89
C ALA A 122 -4.11 8.29 5.63
N VAL A 123 -4.87 8.80 6.61
CA VAL A 123 -5.63 10.05 6.47
C VAL A 123 -4.72 11.28 6.55
N ILE A 124 -3.76 11.29 7.47
CA ILE A 124 -2.95 12.47 7.80
C ILE A 124 -1.69 12.58 6.92
N LEU A 125 -1.16 11.47 6.41
CA LEU A 125 0.06 11.45 5.59
C LEU A 125 -0.22 11.03 4.15
N VAL A 126 -0.76 9.83 3.95
CA VAL A 126 -0.88 9.23 2.60
C VAL A 126 -1.86 10.02 1.74
N LEU A 127 -3.05 10.34 2.27
CA LEU A 127 -4.07 11.07 1.54
C LEU A 127 -3.61 12.47 1.06
N PRO A 128 -3.12 13.38 1.93
CA PRO A 128 -2.69 14.70 1.48
C PRO A 128 -1.50 14.61 0.53
N TYR A 129 -0.55 13.72 0.78
CA TYR A 129 0.57 13.49 -0.14
C TYR A 129 0.09 13.05 -1.53
N SER A 130 -0.80 12.06 -1.60
CA SER A 130 -1.30 11.54 -2.88
C SER A 130 -2.07 12.61 -3.64
N VAL A 131 -2.99 13.32 -2.98
CA VAL A 131 -3.78 14.40 -3.61
C VAL A 131 -2.86 15.49 -4.13
N TYR A 132 -1.92 15.96 -3.31
CA TYR A 132 -0.97 16.99 -3.72
C TYR A 132 -0.13 16.54 -4.91
N THR A 133 0.35 15.29 -4.91
CA THR A 133 1.15 14.74 -6.01
C THR A 133 0.34 14.69 -7.31
N TYR A 134 -0.93 14.28 -7.29
CA TYR A 134 -1.79 14.37 -8.47
C TYR A 134 -1.92 15.81 -8.97
N VAL A 135 -2.26 16.75 -8.09
CA VAL A 135 -2.44 18.16 -8.45
C VAL A 135 -1.20 18.69 -9.17
N ARG A 136 0.00 18.45 -8.62
CA ARG A 136 1.25 18.93 -9.22
C ARG A 136 1.59 18.24 -10.55
N LEU A 137 1.26 16.96 -10.71
CA LEU A 137 1.46 16.25 -11.96
C LEU A 137 0.49 16.70 -13.07
N PHE A 138 -0.75 17.06 -12.71
CA PHE A 138 -1.72 17.66 -13.62
C PHE A 138 -1.31 19.08 -14.02
N GLU A 139 -0.92 19.93 -13.07
CA GLU A 139 -0.44 21.30 -13.33
C GLU A 139 0.81 21.32 -14.21
N ALA A 140 1.70 20.33 -14.06
CA ALA A 140 2.89 20.17 -14.89
C ALA A 140 2.58 19.62 -16.29
N GLY A 141 1.33 19.24 -16.59
CA GLY A 141 0.94 18.64 -17.86
C GLY A 141 1.48 17.23 -18.09
N LEU A 142 2.07 16.59 -17.07
CA LEU A 142 2.63 15.24 -17.16
C LEU A 142 1.56 14.15 -17.06
N VAL A 143 0.45 14.46 -16.39
CA VAL A 143 -0.69 13.55 -16.22
C VAL A 143 -1.94 14.16 -16.83
N THR A 144 -2.68 13.34 -17.56
CA THR A 144 -4.00 13.67 -18.09
C THR A 144 -5.05 12.72 -17.53
N TRP A 145 -6.32 13.09 -17.58
CA TRP A 145 -7.41 12.19 -17.18
C TRP A 145 -7.41 10.89 -17.99
N SER A 146 -7.08 10.95 -19.28
CA SER A 146 -6.95 9.74 -20.10
C SER A 146 -5.87 8.79 -19.56
N LEU A 147 -4.73 9.32 -19.10
CA LEU A 147 -3.67 8.52 -18.52
C LEU A 147 -4.06 7.95 -17.15
N VAL A 148 -4.76 8.73 -16.32
CA VAL A 148 -5.30 8.25 -15.05
C VAL A 148 -6.24 7.06 -15.29
N TRP A 149 -7.22 7.21 -16.19
CA TRP A 149 -8.19 6.14 -16.46
C TRP A 149 -7.56 4.92 -17.12
N SER A 150 -6.55 5.08 -17.97
CA SER A 150 -5.88 3.94 -18.59
C SER A 150 -4.99 3.17 -17.60
N THR A 151 -4.42 3.84 -16.60
CA THR A 151 -3.55 3.21 -15.59
C THR A 151 -4.30 2.65 -14.39
N LEU A 152 -5.47 3.19 -14.05
CA LEU A 152 -6.25 2.77 -12.87
C LEU A 152 -6.56 1.26 -12.81
N PRO A 153 -6.93 0.57 -13.91
CA PRO A 153 -7.20 -0.87 -13.88
C PRO A 153 -5.98 -1.71 -13.45
N TYR A 154 -4.76 -1.22 -13.69
CA TYR A 154 -3.54 -1.92 -13.32
C TYR A 154 -3.30 -1.96 -11.81
N CYS A 155 -4.04 -1.19 -11.00
CA CYS A 155 -4.06 -1.35 -9.54
C CYS A 155 -4.48 -2.75 -9.11
N LEU A 156 -5.23 -3.49 -9.94
CA LEU A 156 -5.58 -4.88 -9.67
C LEU A 156 -4.36 -5.81 -9.58
N LEU A 157 -3.20 -5.42 -10.14
CA LEU A 157 -1.94 -6.15 -10.01
C LEU A 157 -1.42 -6.17 -8.56
N VAL A 158 -1.91 -5.26 -7.70
CA VAL A 158 -1.60 -5.29 -6.27
C VAL A 158 -2.07 -6.62 -5.65
N VAL A 159 -3.19 -7.21 -6.09
CA VAL A 159 -3.71 -8.46 -5.52
C VAL A 159 -2.71 -9.63 -5.64
N PRO A 160 -2.22 -10.01 -6.84
CA PRO A 160 -1.25 -11.08 -6.95
C PRO A 160 0.11 -10.73 -6.31
N ILE A 161 0.52 -9.45 -6.32
CA ILE A 161 1.76 -9.00 -5.67
C ILE A 161 1.67 -9.18 -4.15
N LEU A 162 0.57 -8.73 -3.52
CA LEU A 162 0.33 -8.90 -2.09
C LEU A 162 0.24 -10.38 -1.72
N TYR A 163 -0.45 -11.18 -2.54
CA TYR A 163 -0.51 -12.62 -2.33
C TYR A 163 0.88 -13.26 -2.33
N ALA A 164 1.72 -12.93 -3.32
CA ALA A 164 3.10 -13.41 -3.38
C ALA A 164 3.94 -12.93 -2.19
N ALA A 165 3.86 -11.64 -1.85
CA ALA A 165 4.57 -11.05 -0.71
C ALA A 165 4.19 -11.74 0.62
N HIS A 166 2.89 -12.00 0.82
CA HIS A 166 2.40 -12.71 1.99
C HIS A 166 2.92 -14.15 2.06
N ARG A 167 2.95 -14.86 0.92
CA ARG A 167 3.52 -16.22 0.83
C ARG A 167 5.03 -16.23 1.15
N ILE A 168 5.77 -15.22 0.70
CA ILE A 168 7.19 -15.05 1.04
C ILE A 168 7.33 -14.79 2.55
N GLY A 169 6.51 -13.91 3.13
CA GLY A 169 6.49 -13.64 4.58
C GLY A 169 6.24 -14.90 5.39
N GLN A 170 5.24 -15.71 5.02
CA GLN A 170 4.96 -16.99 5.67
C GLN A 170 6.15 -17.96 5.60
N ALA A 171 6.77 -18.09 4.43
CA ALA A 171 7.93 -18.96 4.23
C ALA A 171 9.17 -18.48 5.00
N ALA A 172 9.39 -17.17 5.10
CA ALA A 172 10.49 -16.62 5.88
C ALA A 172 10.29 -16.82 7.39
N GLY A 173 9.05 -16.71 7.88
CA GLY A 173 8.73 -16.92 9.29
C GLY A 173 9.05 -18.32 9.82
N SER A 174 8.98 -19.36 8.97
CA SER A 174 9.37 -20.73 9.36
C SER A 174 10.89 -20.92 9.51
N LEU A 175 11.69 -20.02 8.94
CA LEU A 175 13.15 -20.01 9.02
C LEU A 175 13.66 -19.21 10.23
N VAL A 176 12.95 -18.15 10.64
CA VAL A 176 13.31 -17.29 11.79
C VAL A 176 12.89 -17.89 13.14
N ALA A 177 11.90 -18.79 13.15
CA ALA A 177 11.49 -19.53 14.34
C ALA A 177 12.41 -20.72 14.71
N ARG A 178 13.54 -20.88 14.00
CA ARG A 178 14.62 -21.84 14.30
C ARG A 178 15.85 -21.09 14.78
#